data_AF-A0A504JEG5-F1
#
_entry.id   AF-A0A504JEG5-F1
#
_cell.length_a   1.000
_cell.length_b   1.000
_cell.length_c   1.000
_cell.angle_alpha   90.00
_cell.angle_beta   90.00
_cell.angle_gamma   90.00
#
_symmetry.space_group_name_H-M   'P 1'
#
loop_
_entity.id
_entity.type
_entity.pdbx_description
1 polymer ?
#
loop_
_entity_poly.entity_id
_entity_poly.type
_entity_poly.pdbx_seq_one_letter_code
_entity_poly.pdbx_strand_id
1 'polypeptide(L)'
;MNSPNNSPKIAFVTGYVGLKFSAPIPKKPPHYDGYFITNNKWVYNRLKLTNWTPIFIDNTIEKLFYAPSEDLVKTFKNIKNADKITKQYVFTTACKPLKLYPQKFIQKSYDYVVWFDNKFNINTKGTIQTIKNWDSKIAMMLHRHPFVNNINGEFKESMYQERYIIDKESYLKYIEKNVSQGLSAEHHNHFQCGYLLYNMNHPDTMQIQETWHKHIKECGINDQISFNFVAQLFSEVITEYMYDIEEPKTSFLKRIFKK
;
A
#
# COMPACT_ATOMS: atom_id res chain seq x y z
N MET A 1 4.19 -7.67 -32.33
CA MET A 1 4.87 -6.57 -33.04
C MET A 1 4.49 -5.28 -32.33
N ASN A 2 5.41 -4.71 -31.55
CA ASN A 2 5.15 -3.47 -30.81
C ASN A 2 5.45 -2.26 -31.71
N SER A 3 4.48 -1.36 -31.82
CA SER A 3 4.64 -0.06 -32.49
C SER A 3 5.81 0.72 -31.87
N PRO A 4 6.78 1.19 -32.68
CA PRO A 4 7.83 2.07 -32.20
C PRO A 4 7.26 3.49 -32.11
N ASN A 5 6.92 3.99 -30.91
CA ASN A 5 7.08 5.41 -30.51
C ASN A 5 6.30 5.92 -29.29
N ASN A 6 5.46 5.14 -28.60
CA ASN A 6 4.82 5.65 -27.39
C ASN A 6 5.61 5.27 -26.14
N SER A 7 6.15 6.29 -25.47
CA SER A 7 6.63 6.15 -24.08
C SER A 7 5.51 5.55 -23.22
N PRO A 8 5.84 4.66 -22.27
CA PRO A 8 4.83 4.01 -21.43
C PRO A 8 4.03 5.06 -20.65
N LYS A 9 2.72 4.84 -20.53
CA LYS A 9 1.82 5.67 -19.72
C LYS A 9 1.99 5.27 -18.25
N ILE A 10 2.38 6.23 -17.42
CA ILE A 10 2.70 6.00 -16.01
C ILE A 10 1.83 6.90 -15.13
N ALA A 11 1.20 6.32 -14.11
CA ALA A 11 0.51 7.05 -13.06
C ALA A 11 1.19 6.89 -11.71
N PHE A 12 1.31 8.00 -10.99
CA PHE A 12 1.71 8.03 -9.59
C PHE A 12 0.48 8.24 -8.72
N VAL A 13 0.23 7.32 -7.80
CA VAL A 13 -0.97 7.30 -6.97
C VAL A 13 -0.57 7.23 -5.51
N THR A 14 -1.15 8.10 -4.71
CA THR A 14 -1.02 8.06 -3.25
C THR A 14 -2.38 8.39 -2.64
N GLY A 15 -2.51 8.25 -1.33
CA GLY A 15 -3.77 8.58 -0.69
C GLY A 15 -3.71 8.68 0.82
N TYR A 16 -4.82 9.18 1.36
CA TYR A 16 -5.06 9.28 2.78
C TYR A 16 -6.55 9.08 3.07
N VAL A 17 -6.88 8.06 3.84
CA VAL A 17 -8.21 7.89 4.41
C VAL A 17 -8.15 8.21 5.90
N GLY A 18 -9.00 9.11 6.36
CA GLY A 18 -9.14 9.42 7.79
C GLY A 18 -9.72 10.80 8.08
N LEU A 19 -9.91 11.06 9.37
CA LEU A 19 -10.56 12.28 9.85
C LEU A 19 -9.58 13.40 10.20
N LYS A 20 -8.26 13.14 10.23
CA LYS A 20 -7.30 14.19 10.62
C LYS A 20 -7.22 15.25 9.53
N PHE A 21 -7.24 16.50 9.95
CA PHE A 21 -7.00 17.62 9.04
C PHE A 21 -5.59 17.52 8.45
N SER A 22 -4.55 17.34 9.27
CA SER A 22 -3.14 17.48 8.86
C SER A 22 -2.49 16.30 8.14
N ALA A 23 -3.16 15.66 7.17
CA ALA A 23 -2.50 14.62 6.37
C ALA A 23 -1.31 15.19 5.58
N PRO A 24 -0.15 14.50 5.54
CA PRO A 24 0.95 14.88 4.68
C PRO A 24 0.56 14.70 3.21
N ILE A 25 0.98 15.65 2.38
CA ILE A 25 0.81 15.63 0.93
C ILE A 25 2.22 15.68 0.33
N PRO A 26 2.71 14.60 -0.29
CA PRO A 26 4.05 14.57 -0.84
C PRO A 26 4.14 15.43 -2.10
N LYS A 27 5.36 15.73 -2.56
CA LYS A 27 5.57 16.41 -3.83
C LYS A 27 5.08 15.52 -4.97
N LYS A 28 4.27 16.07 -5.88
CA LYS A 28 3.88 15.35 -7.09
C LYS A 28 5.11 15.13 -7.99
N PRO A 29 5.31 13.91 -8.51
CA PRO A 29 6.25 13.67 -9.60
C PRO A 29 6.04 14.64 -10.77
N PRO A 30 7.09 15.36 -11.21
CA PRO A 30 6.97 16.30 -12.33
C PRO A 30 6.76 15.54 -13.64
N HIS A 31 6.03 16.14 -14.58
CA HIS A 31 5.77 15.61 -15.93
C HIS A 31 4.93 14.32 -16.04
N TYR A 32 4.53 13.70 -14.93
CA TYR A 32 3.68 12.50 -14.93
C TYR A 32 2.31 12.76 -14.31
N ASP A 33 1.31 11.99 -14.71
CA ASP A 33 0.00 12.02 -14.07
C ASP A 33 0.13 11.59 -12.60
N GLY A 34 -0.46 12.39 -11.72
CA GLY A 34 -0.38 12.19 -10.27
C GLY A 34 -1.76 12.33 -9.64
N TYR A 35 -2.18 11.28 -8.92
CA TYR A 35 -3.48 11.20 -8.26
C TYR A 35 -3.34 11.09 -6.74
N PHE A 36 -4.13 11.88 -6.02
CA PHE A 36 -4.21 11.80 -4.57
C PHE A 36 -5.64 11.46 -4.15
N ILE A 37 -5.83 10.26 -3.58
CA ILE A 37 -7.14 9.75 -3.19
C ILE A 37 -7.40 10.06 -1.72
N THR A 38 -8.57 10.64 -1.39
CA THR A 38 -8.92 10.92 0.01
C THR A 38 -10.42 10.96 0.27
N ASN A 39 -10.83 10.58 1.49
CA ASN A 39 -12.18 10.82 2.02
C ASN A 39 -12.29 12.10 2.85
N ASN A 40 -11.18 12.84 3.00
CA ASN A 40 -11.12 14.00 3.85
C ASN A 40 -11.30 15.28 3.03
N LYS A 41 -12.42 15.99 3.25
CA LYS A 41 -12.75 17.22 2.50
C LYS A 41 -11.69 18.31 2.66
N TRP A 42 -11.04 18.40 3.82
CA TRP A 42 -10.01 19.40 4.04
C TRP A 42 -8.73 19.08 3.26
N VAL A 43 -8.30 17.81 3.26
CA VAL A 43 -7.18 17.35 2.43
C VAL A 43 -7.51 17.54 0.95
N TYR A 44 -8.72 17.17 0.51
CA TYR A 44 -9.20 17.37 -0.85
C TYR A 44 -9.10 18.84 -1.30
N ASN A 45 -9.55 19.78 -0.47
CA ASN A 45 -9.47 21.20 -0.79
C ASN A 45 -8.03 21.72 -0.81
N ARG A 46 -7.14 21.22 0.06
CA ARG A 46 -5.70 21.56 0.00
C ARG A 46 -5.03 21.06 -1.26
N LEU A 47 -5.40 19.89 -1.75
CA LEU A 47 -4.83 19.33 -2.98
C LEU A 47 -5.08 20.20 -4.20
N LYS A 48 -6.18 20.97 -4.23
CA LYS A 48 -6.47 21.96 -5.29
C LYS A 48 -5.42 23.08 -5.37
N LEU A 49 -4.64 23.29 -4.31
CA LEU A 49 -3.53 24.24 -4.25
C LEU A 49 -2.19 23.59 -4.61
N THR A 50 -2.22 22.36 -5.11
CA THR A 50 -1.04 21.59 -5.50
C THR A 50 -1.19 21.13 -6.95
N ASN A 51 -0.16 20.48 -7.48
CA ASN A 51 -0.22 19.92 -8.84
C ASN A 51 -0.89 18.55 -8.91
N TRP A 52 -1.32 17.97 -7.77
CA TRP A 52 -2.00 16.68 -7.72
C TRP A 52 -3.39 16.76 -8.32
N THR A 53 -3.83 15.70 -9.00
CA THR A 53 -5.24 15.49 -9.35
C THR A 53 -5.96 14.93 -8.13
N PRO A 54 -6.83 15.69 -7.45
CA PRO A 54 -7.49 15.20 -6.26
C PRO A 54 -8.65 14.26 -6.62
N ILE A 55 -8.76 13.13 -5.92
CA ILE A 55 -9.89 12.20 -6.03
C ILE A 55 -10.56 12.14 -4.67
N PHE A 56 -11.81 12.59 -4.62
CA PHE A 56 -12.64 12.45 -3.41
C PHE A 56 -13.38 11.12 -3.46
N ILE A 57 -13.19 10.30 -2.44
CA ILE A 57 -14.01 9.12 -2.18
C ILE A 57 -14.96 9.44 -1.04
N ASP A 58 -16.27 9.34 -1.27
CA ASP A 58 -17.23 9.60 -0.21
C ASP A 58 -17.00 8.63 0.94
N ASN A 59 -17.28 9.10 2.15
CA ASN A 59 -17.11 8.34 3.38
C ASN A 59 -18.27 7.34 3.54
N THR A 60 -18.56 6.56 2.51
CA THR A 60 -19.55 5.48 2.52
C THR A 60 -18.83 4.14 2.61
N ILE A 61 -19.52 3.17 3.18
CA ILE A 61 -18.96 1.86 3.47
C ILE A 61 -18.56 1.14 2.19
N GLU A 62 -19.39 1.25 1.15
CA GLU A 62 -19.23 0.58 -0.14
C GLU A 62 -18.03 1.13 -0.93
N LYS A 63 -17.68 2.40 -0.71
CA LYS A 63 -16.54 3.05 -1.39
C LYS A 63 -15.22 2.84 -0.66
N LEU A 64 -15.26 2.67 0.67
CA LEU A 64 -14.06 2.54 1.50
C LEU A 64 -13.67 1.09 1.80
N PHE A 65 -14.63 0.18 1.81
CA PHE A 65 -14.39 -1.21 2.17
C PHE A 65 -14.90 -2.13 1.08
N TYR A 66 -14.12 -3.20 0.83
CA TYR A 66 -14.53 -4.24 -0.09
C TYR A 66 -15.10 -5.44 0.69
N ALA A 67 -16.43 -5.58 0.67
CA ALA A 67 -17.18 -6.58 1.42
C ALA A 67 -16.83 -6.58 2.94
N PRO A 68 -17.15 -5.49 3.66
CA PRO A 68 -16.87 -5.38 5.10
C PRO A 68 -17.73 -6.33 5.93
N SER A 69 -17.21 -6.75 7.08
CA SER A 69 -18.01 -7.47 8.09
C SER A 69 -19.07 -6.55 8.70
N GLU A 70 -20.15 -7.14 9.22
CA GLU A 70 -21.22 -6.40 9.90
C GLU A 70 -20.69 -5.56 11.08
N ASP A 71 -19.72 -6.09 11.83
CA ASP A 71 -19.08 -5.37 12.93
C ASP A 71 -18.30 -4.14 12.45
N LEU A 72 -17.59 -4.26 11.33
CA LEU A 72 -16.88 -3.13 10.73
C LEU A 72 -17.86 -2.06 10.23
N VAL A 73 -18.99 -2.49 9.65
CA VAL A 73 -20.09 -1.59 9.24
C VAL A 73 -20.65 -0.83 10.44
N LYS A 74 -20.97 -1.53 11.52
CA LYS A 74 -21.51 -0.95 12.76
C LYS A 74 -20.52 0.03 13.39
N THR A 75 -19.25 -0.36 13.45
CA THR A 75 -18.16 0.47 13.97
C THR A 75 -17.98 1.74 13.14
N PHE A 76 -17.98 1.62 11.81
CA PHE A 76 -17.81 2.74 10.90
C PHE A 76 -18.93 3.78 11.02
N LYS A 77 -20.20 3.35 11.18
CA LYS A 77 -21.33 4.27 11.40
C LYS A 77 -21.14 5.17 12.61
N ASN A 78 -20.45 4.69 13.65
CA ASN A 78 -20.18 5.42 14.89
C ASN A 78 -18.75 5.97 14.99
N ILE A 79 -18.00 5.98 13.88
CA ILE A 79 -16.55 6.23 13.90
C ILE A 79 -16.15 7.60 14.46
N LYS A 80 -17.02 8.61 14.39
CA LYS A 80 -16.75 9.94 14.96
C LYS A 80 -16.58 9.89 16.49
N ASN A 81 -17.36 9.05 17.15
CA ASN A 81 -17.39 8.91 18.61
C ASN A 81 -16.45 7.81 19.12
N ALA A 82 -15.93 6.97 18.24
CA ALA A 82 -14.98 5.93 18.60
C ALA A 82 -13.67 6.50 19.18
N ASP A 83 -12.97 5.69 19.97
CA ASP A 83 -11.67 6.04 20.51
C ASP A 83 -10.60 6.13 19.39
N LYS A 84 -9.41 6.60 19.78
CA LYS A 84 -8.29 6.83 18.86
C LYS A 84 -7.81 5.54 18.18
N ILE A 85 -7.77 4.42 18.92
CA ILE A 85 -7.23 3.15 18.43
C ILE A 85 -8.23 2.55 17.43
N THR A 86 -9.52 2.52 17.77
CA THR A 86 -10.59 2.08 16.85
C THR A 86 -10.60 2.90 15.56
N LYS A 87 -10.46 4.23 15.66
CA LYS A 87 -10.31 5.10 14.47
C LYS A 87 -9.12 4.70 13.61
N GLN A 88 -7.96 4.46 14.22
CA GLN A 88 -6.77 4.04 13.49
C GLN A 88 -6.95 2.67 12.82
N TYR A 89 -7.55 1.72 13.52
CA TYR A 89 -7.86 0.39 12.99
C TYR A 89 -8.72 0.51 11.72
N VAL A 90 -9.90 1.13 11.83
CA VAL A 90 -10.87 1.27 10.75
C VAL A 90 -10.27 1.99 9.53
N PHE A 91 -9.54 3.09 9.73
CA PHE A 91 -8.92 3.80 8.61
C PHE A 91 -7.70 3.09 8.03
N THR A 92 -7.00 2.25 8.81
CA THR A 92 -5.95 1.37 8.27
C THR A 92 -6.57 0.33 7.33
N THR A 93 -7.72 -0.24 7.70
CA THR A 93 -8.50 -1.15 6.84
C THR A 93 -8.98 -0.45 5.57
N ALA A 94 -9.56 0.76 5.72
CA ALA A 94 -10.12 1.52 4.60
C ALA A 94 -9.07 1.98 3.56
N CYS A 95 -7.80 2.09 3.96
CA CYS A 95 -6.71 2.42 3.03
C CYS A 95 -6.26 1.24 2.15
N LYS A 96 -6.56 -0.02 2.53
CA LYS A 96 -6.03 -1.19 1.80
C LYS A 96 -6.47 -1.25 0.34
N PRO A 97 -7.75 -0.99 -0.03
CA PRO A 97 -8.16 -1.00 -1.42
C PRO A 97 -7.43 0.01 -2.30
N LEU A 98 -7.08 1.19 -1.76
CA LEU A 98 -6.34 2.22 -2.50
C LEU A 98 -4.94 1.72 -2.88
N LYS A 99 -4.31 0.98 -1.97
CA LYS A 99 -3.00 0.35 -2.16
C LYS A 99 -3.05 -0.83 -3.14
N LEU A 100 -4.04 -1.71 -2.96
CA LEU A 100 -4.19 -2.92 -3.76
C LEU A 100 -4.65 -2.63 -5.19
N TYR A 101 -5.53 -1.64 -5.37
CA TYR A 101 -6.18 -1.37 -6.65
C TYR A 101 -6.17 0.13 -6.99
N PRO A 102 -5.02 0.82 -6.98
CA PRO A 102 -4.94 2.24 -7.29
C PRO A 102 -5.59 2.58 -8.64
N GLN A 103 -5.48 1.67 -9.62
CA GLN A 103 -6.07 1.80 -10.94
C GLN A 103 -7.62 1.88 -10.93
N LYS A 104 -8.29 1.32 -9.92
CA LYS A 104 -9.77 1.35 -9.84
C LYS A 104 -10.32 2.72 -9.44
N PHE A 105 -9.46 3.61 -8.93
CA PHE A 105 -9.87 4.94 -8.47
C PHE A 105 -9.57 6.04 -9.48
N ILE A 106 -8.74 5.77 -10.48
CA ILE A 106 -8.29 6.76 -11.48
C ILE A 106 -9.03 6.54 -12.81
N GLN A 107 -9.24 7.61 -13.57
CA GLN A 107 -10.10 7.59 -14.76
C GLN A 107 -9.41 7.04 -16.02
N LYS A 108 -8.09 7.19 -16.12
CA LYS A 108 -7.31 6.78 -17.30
C LYS A 108 -6.69 5.41 -17.06
N SER A 109 -6.47 4.67 -18.14
CA SER A 109 -5.64 3.46 -18.13
C SER A 109 -4.17 3.81 -18.31
N TYR A 110 -3.31 3.05 -17.65
CA TYR A 110 -1.86 3.23 -17.64
C TYR A 110 -1.18 1.88 -17.82
N ASP A 111 0.00 1.89 -18.44
CA ASP A 111 0.84 0.70 -18.56
C ASP A 111 1.47 0.36 -17.21
N TYR A 112 1.80 1.39 -16.43
CA TYR A 112 2.35 1.26 -15.08
C TYR A 112 1.63 2.14 -14.09
N VAL A 113 1.39 1.59 -12.89
CA VAL A 113 0.80 2.33 -11.77
C VAL A 113 1.71 2.19 -10.56
N VAL A 114 2.10 3.32 -9.99
CA VAL A 114 2.93 3.39 -8.79
C VAL A 114 2.06 3.80 -7.62
N TRP A 115 1.84 2.90 -6.65
CA TRP A 115 1.29 3.27 -5.35
C TRP A 115 2.42 3.63 -4.39
N PHE A 116 2.22 4.67 -3.60
CA PHE A 116 3.08 4.93 -2.46
C PHE A 116 2.36 5.59 -1.27
N ASP A 117 2.80 5.30 -0.05
CA ASP A 117 2.25 5.93 1.15
C ASP A 117 2.53 7.45 1.14
N ASN A 118 1.54 8.25 1.53
CA ASN A 118 1.56 9.71 1.47
C ASN A 118 2.57 10.39 2.42
N LYS A 119 3.40 9.62 3.11
CA LYS A 119 4.36 10.06 4.13
C LYS A 119 5.73 10.37 3.55
N PHE A 120 6.03 9.97 2.32
CA PHE A 120 7.34 10.16 1.70
C PHE A 120 7.24 10.64 0.26
N ASN A 121 8.33 11.27 -0.19
CA ASN A 121 8.49 11.62 -1.60
C ASN A 121 9.06 10.42 -2.35
N ILE A 122 8.72 10.33 -3.62
CA ILE A 122 9.14 9.24 -4.48
C ILE A 122 10.36 9.64 -5.32
N ASN A 123 11.33 8.74 -5.42
CA ASN A 123 12.44 8.87 -6.35
C ASN A 123 11.95 8.64 -7.78
N THR A 124 11.42 9.71 -8.38
CA THR A 124 10.81 9.66 -9.71
C THR A 124 11.83 9.21 -10.75
N LYS A 125 13.08 9.70 -10.69
CA LYS A 125 14.13 9.34 -11.66
C LYS A 125 14.42 7.84 -11.63
N GLY A 126 14.58 7.27 -10.43
CA GLY A 126 14.78 5.83 -10.24
C GLY A 126 13.61 5.01 -10.77
N THR A 127 12.38 5.43 -10.45
CA THR A 127 11.16 4.73 -10.90
C THR A 127 11.07 4.69 -12.42
N ILE A 128 11.32 5.81 -13.09
CA ILE A 128 11.29 5.88 -14.55
C ILE A 128 12.43 5.06 -15.17
N GLN A 129 13.62 5.06 -14.58
CA GLN A 129 14.72 4.23 -15.04
C GLN A 129 14.39 2.73 -14.94
N THR A 130 13.77 2.31 -13.84
CA THR A 130 13.27 0.94 -13.67
C THR A 130 12.25 0.58 -14.74
N ILE A 131 11.26 1.45 -15.00
CA ILE A 131 10.23 1.19 -16.03
C ILE A 131 10.83 1.10 -17.44
N LYS A 132 11.85 1.92 -17.76
CA LYS A 132 12.55 1.83 -19.05
C LYS A 132 13.29 0.51 -19.25
N ASN A 133 13.78 -0.08 -18.16
CA ASN A 133 14.53 -1.33 -18.15
C ASN A 133 13.65 -2.51 -17.67
N TRP A 134 12.33 -2.38 -17.76
CA TRP A 134 11.41 -3.36 -17.17
C TRP A 134 11.52 -4.72 -17.85
N ASP A 135 11.73 -5.78 -17.07
CA ASP A 135 11.59 -7.15 -17.57
C ASP A 135 10.11 -7.48 -17.73
N SER A 136 9.70 -7.81 -18.96
CA SER A 136 8.30 -8.13 -19.29
C SER A 136 7.72 -9.32 -18.53
N LYS A 137 8.54 -10.16 -17.90
CA LYS A 137 8.10 -11.27 -17.03
C LYS A 137 7.72 -10.82 -15.62
N ILE A 138 8.06 -9.57 -15.25
CA ILE A 138 7.79 -9.05 -13.91
C ILE A 138 6.44 -8.34 -13.92
N ALA A 139 5.59 -8.74 -12.98
CA ALA A 139 4.27 -8.17 -12.73
C ALA A 139 4.35 -6.98 -11.78
N MET A 140 5.21 -7.08 -10.75
CA MET A 140 5.21 -6.12 -9.65
C MET A 140 6.60 -5.98 -9.03
N MET A 141 6.94 -4.77 -8.60
CA MET A 141 8.14 -4.48 -7.82
C MET A 141 7.83 -3.74 -6.52
N LEU A 142 8.57 -4.07 -5.46
CA LEU A 142 8.49 -3.45 -4.14
C LEU A 142 9.87 -3.25 -3.54
N HIS A 143 9.98 -2.39 -2.54
CA HIS A 143 11.19 -2.31 -1.74
C HIS A 143 11.32 -3.49 -0.79
N ARG A 144 12.56 -3.99 -0.61
CA ARG A 144 12.90 -4.77 0.58
C ARG A 144 12.64 -3.94 1.83
N HIS A 145 12.22 -4.64 2.87
CA HIS A 145 12.05 -4.03 4.17
C HIS A 145 13.44 -3.68 4.74
N PRO A 146 13.66 -2.45 5.25
CA PRO A 146 15.00 -1.97 5.60
C PRO A 146 15.62 -2.56 6.89
N PHE A 147 14.91 -3.39 7.65
CA PHE A 147 15.38 -3.85 8.98
C PHE A 147 14.68 -5.11 9.51
N VAL A 148 13.39 -5.32 9.18
CA VAL A 148 12.70 -6.59 9.40
C VAL A 148 12.97 -7.50 8.21
N ASN A 149 13.36 -8.74 8.47
CA ASN A 149 13.79 -9.66 7.42
C ASN A 149 12.87 -10.86 7.25
N ASN A 150 11.77 -10.97 8.01
CA ASN A 150 10.82 -12.07 7.89
C ASN A 150 9.48 -11.75 8.57
N ILE A 151 8.50 -12.65 8.37
CA ILE A 151 7.12 -12.48 8.83
C ILE A 151 7.02 -12.52 10.36
N ASN A 152 7.83 -13.36 11.02
CA ASN A 152 7.86 -13.43 12.48
C ASN A 152 8.41 -12.15 13.12
N GLY A 153 9.41 -11.52 12.48
CA GLY A 153 9.93 -10.21 12.85
C GLY A 153 8.85 -9.13 12.65
N GLU A 154 8.15 -9.15 11.52
CA GLU A 154 7.07 -8.20 11.22
C GLU A 154 5.95 -8.27 12.26
N PHE A 155 5.56 -9.49 12.65
CA PHE A 155 4.59 -9.72 13.72
C PHE A 155 5.07 -9.10 15.04
N LYS A 156 6.30 -9.43 15.48
CA LYS A 156 6.88 -8.91 16.73
C LYS A 156 6.92 -7.36 16.74
N GLU A 157 7.44 -6.76 15.68
CA GLU A 157 7.53 -5.29 15.55
C GLU A 157 6.14 -4.63 15.53
N SER A 158 5.16 -5.27 14.92
CA SER A 158 3.79 -4.75 14.86
C SER A 158 3.12 -4.71 16.23
N MET A 159 3.49 -5.59 17.17
CA MET A 159 2.91 -5.63 18.51
C MET A 159 3.25 -4.41 19.38
N TYR A 160 4.21 -3.58 18.98
CA TYR A 160 4.47 -2.29 19.63
C TYR A 160 3.44 -1.20 19.26
N GLN A 161 2.50 -1.49 18.36
CA GLN A 161 1.50 -0.52 17.90
C GLN A 161 0.09 -1.02 18.24
N GLU A 162 -0.62 -0.28 19.10
CA GLU A 162 -1.92 -0.66 19.66
C GLU A 162 -2.95 -1.13 18.62
N ARG A 163 -3.02 -0.46 17.46
CA ARG A 163 -3.97 -0.83 16.40
C ARG A 163 -3.76 -2.25 15.87
N TYR A 164 -2.52 -2.75 15.84
CA TYR A 164 -2.21 -4.09 15.36
C TYR A 164 -2.48 -5.15 16.44
N ILE A 165 -2.40 -4.79 17.73
CA ILE A 165 -2.68 -5.73 18.83
C ILE A 165 -4.13 -6.25 18.77
N ILE A 166 -5.06 -5.46 18.23
CA ILE A 166 -6.48 -5.83 18.06
C ILE A 166 -6.63 -7.18 17.34
N ASP A 167 -5.86 -7.40 16.26
CA ASP A 167 -5.95 -8.61 15.43
C ASP A 167 -4.84 -9.63 15.78
N LYS A 168 -4.21 -9.53 16.96
CA LYS A 168 -3.05 -10.37 17.32
C LYS A 168 -3.31 -11.87 17.13
N GLU A 169 -4.45 -12.37 17.61
CA GLU A 169 -4.82 -13.78 17.49
C GLU A 169 -5.07 -14.18 16.03
N SER A 170 -5.67 -13.30 15.24
CA SER A 170 -5.91 -13.50 13.81
C SER A 170 -4.58 -13.63 13.07
N TYR A 171 -3.58 -12.80 13.38
CA TYR A 171 -2.24 -12.91 12.80
C TYR A 171 -1.58 -14.25 13.12
N LEU A 172 -1.64 -14.70 14.38
CA LEU A 172 -1.04 -15.97 14.79
C LEU A 172 -1.67 -17.15 14.05
N LYS A 173 -3.01 -17.22 14.03
CA LYS A 173 -3.75 -18.27 13.31
C LYS A 173 -3.45 -18.24 11.81
N TYR A 174 -3.39 -17.05 11.23
CA TYR A 174 -3.07 -16.86 9.81
C TYR A 174 -1.64 -17.31 9.48
N ILE A 175 -0.65 -16.95 10.29
CA ILE A 175 0.75 -17.37 10.12
C ILE A 175 0.84 -18.90 10.23
N GLU A 176 0.27 -19.50 11.28
CA GLU A 176 0.28 -20.96 11.48
C GLU A 176 -0.37 -21.71 10.31
N LYS A 177 -1.52 -21.21 9.83
CA LYS A 177 -2.20 -21.77 8.65
C LYS A 177 -1.30 -21.75 7.41
N ASN A 178 -0.66 -20.61 7.09
CA ASN A 178 0.18 -20.52 5.89
C ASN A 178 1.46 -21.37 6.01
N VAL A 179 2.03 -21.46 7.23
CA VAL A 179 3.19 -22.33 7.49
C VAL A 179 2.83 -23.80 7.34
N SER A 180 1.68 -24.23 7.86
CA SER A 180 1.21 -25.62 7.68
C SER A 180 0.88 -25.97 6.22
N GLN A 181 0.70 -24.97 5.35
CA GLN A 181 0.55 -25.13 3.91
C GLN A 181 1.89 -25.13 3.14
N GLY A 182 3.02 -25.11 3.85
CA GLY A 182 4.35 -25.21 3.26
C GLY A 182 5.03 -23.87 2.94
N LEU A 183 4.41 -22.74 3.29
CA LEU A 183 5.06 -21.42 3.19
C LEU A 183 5.98 -21.17 4.38
N SER A 184 6.93 -20.25 4.25
CA SER A 184 7.90 -19.94 5.30
C SER A 184 7.63 -18.60 5.96
N ALA A 185 7.48 -18.61 7.29
CA ALA A 185 7.46 -17.39 8.10
C ALA A 185 8.87 -16.80 8.33
N GLU A 186 9.92 -17.54 7.96
CA GLU A 186 11.34 -17.17 8.11
C GLU A 186 11.98 -16.75 6.78
N HIS A 187 11.20 -16.65 5.70
CA HIS A 187 11.71 -16.28 4.39
C HIS A 187 12.37 -14.89 4.39
N HIS A 188 13.62 -14.81 3.89
CA HIS A 188 14.44 -13.60 4.00
C HIS A 188 14.17 -12.52 2.95
N ASN A 189 13.49 -12.83 1.84
CA ASN A 189 13.02 -11.80 0.91
C ASN A 189 11.73 -11.18 1.48
N HIS A 190 11.91 -10.31 2.47
CA HIS A 190 10.83 -9.58 3.13
C HIS A 190 10.69 -8.18 2.52
N PHE A 191 9.51 -7.90 1.97
CA PHE A 191 9.19 -6.63 1.33
C PHE A 191 8.42 -5.72 2.27
N GLN A 192 8.68 -4.42 2.15
CA GLN A 192 7.80 -3.41 2.72
C GLN A 192 6.70 -3.03 1.73
N CYS A 193 5.50 -2.77 2.24
CA CYS A 193 4.33 -2.48 1.41
C CYS A 193 4.07 -0.97 1.22
N GLY A 194 5.05 -0.12 1.52
CA GLY A 194 4.90 1.33 1.42
C GLY A 194 4.94 1.85 -0.03
N TYR A 195 5.64 1.16 -0.92
CA TYR A 195 5.81 1.50 -2.34
C TYR A 195 5.54 0.25 -3.17
N LEU A 196 4.73 0.39 -4.21
CA LEU A 196 4.36 -0.69 -5.12
C LEU A 196 4.40 -0.16 -6.55
N LEU A 197 5.14 -0.83 -7.42
CA LEU A 197 5.17 -0.53 -8.86
C LEU A 197 4.55 -1.70 -9.62
N TYR A 198 3.38 -1.47 -10.19
CA TYR A 198 2.61 -2.45 -10.94
C TYR A 198 2.83 -2.30 -12.44
N ASN A 199 3.05 -3.42 -13.13
CA ASN A 199 2.91 -3.55 -14.58
C ASN A 199 1.47 -3.96 -14.90
N MET A 200 0.65 -3.02 -15.36
CA MET A 200 -0.78 -3.27 -15.60
C MET A 200 -1.04 -4.11 -16.85
N ASN A 201 -0.04 -4.30 -17.70
CA ASN A 201 -0.12 -5.15 -18.89
C ASN A 201 0.28 -6.61 -18.60
N HIS A 202 0.80 -6.91 -17.41
CA HIS A 202 1.14 -8.28 -17.02
C HIS A 202 -0.11 -9.06 -16.57
N PRO A 203 -0.36 -10.29 -17.07
CA PRO A 203 -1.55 -11.06 -16.71
C PRO A 203 -1.66 -11.33 -15.20
N ASP A 204 -0.54 -11.58 -14.53
CA ASP A 204 -0.53 -11.92 -13.10
C ASP A 204 -0.76 -10.72 -12.17
N THR A 205 -0.69 -9.47 -12.65
CA THR A 205 -0.86 -8.29 -11.79
C THR A 205 -2.22 -8.31 -11.09
N MET A 206 -3.28 -8.61 -11.81
CA MET A 206 -4.62 -8.71 -11.21
C MET A 206 -4.72 -9.91 -10.26
N GLN A 207 -4.12 -11.05 -10.62
CA GLN A 207 -4.11 -12.25 -9.79
C GLN A 207 -3.37 -12.03 -8.46
N ILE A 208 -2.25 -11.33 -8.47
CA ILE A 208 -1.49 -10.94 -7.27
C ILE A 208 -2.36 -10.04 -6.39
N GLN A 209 -2.98 -9.00 -6.97
CA GLN A 209 -3.81 -8.06 -6.21
C GLN A 209 -5.02 -8.76 -5.56
N GLU A 210 -5.70 -9.64 -6.29
CA GLU A 210 -6.83 -10.43 -5.78
C GLU A 210 -6.41 -11.46 -4.73
N THR A 211 -5.27 -12.13 -4.93
CA THR A 211 -4.73 -13.07 -3.95
C THR A 211 -4.35 -12.33 -2.67
N TRP A 212 -3.58 -11.24 -2.77
CA TRP A 212 -3.21 -10.44 -1.60
C TRP A 212 -4.43 -9.90 -0.86
N HIS A 213 -5.47 -9.48 -1.58
CA HIS A 213 -6.72 -9.06 -0.94
C HIS A 213 -7.37 -10.18 -0.12
N LYS A 214 -7.43 -11.41 -0.64
CA LYS A 214 -7.92 -12.57 0.14
C LYS A 214 -7.09 -12.78 1.39
N HIS A 215 -5.76 -12.72 1.26
CA HIS A 215 -4.85 -12.85 2.40
C HIS A 215 -5.01 -11.72 3.44
N ILE A 216 -5.29 -10.48 3.03
CA ILE A 216 -5.60 -9.37 3.97
C ILE A 216 -6.88 -9.66 4.76
N LYS A 217 -7.91 -10.20 4.10
CA LYS A 217 -9.17 -10.54 4.78
C LYS A 217 -8.99 -11.62 5.84
N GLU A 218 -8.09 -12.57 5.61
CA GLU A 218 -7.78 -13.62 6.58
C GLU A 218 -6.82 -13.16 7.68
N CYS A 219 -5.81 -12.36 7.32
CA CYS A 219 -4.78 -11.90 8.22
C CYS A 219 -5.29 -10.81 9.18
N GLY A 220 -6.05 -9.83 8.67
CA GLY A 220 -6.39 -8.60 9.37
C GLY A 220 -5.62 -7.40 8.83
N ILE A 221 -5.50 -6.33 9.62
CA ILE A 221 -5.04 -5.03 9.10
C ILE A 221 -3.53 -4.94 8.78
N ASN A 222 -2.75 -5.99 9.06
CA ASN A 222 -1.33 -6.07 8.74
C ASN A 222 -1.11 -6.60 7.31
N ASP A 223 -0.96 -5.66 6.38
CA ASP A 223 -0.75 -5.96 4.96
C ASP A 223 0.67 -6.49 4.66
N GLN A 224 1.66 -6.17 5.49
CA GLN A 224 3.04 -6.67 5.31
C GLN A 224 3.15 -8.15 5.63
N ILE A 225 2.53 -8.62 6.72
CA ILE A 225 2.47 -10.06 7.05
C ILE A 225 1.80 -10.84 5.92
N SER A 226 0.64 -10.37 5.46
CA SER A 226 -0.10 -11.05 4.39
C SER A 226 0.64 -11.03 3.05
N PHE A 227 1.23 -9.89 2.68
CA PHE A 227 1.96 -9.76 1.42
C PHE A 227 3.14 -10.71 1.32
N ASN A 228 3.93 -10.86 2.40
CA ASN A 228 5.14 -11.66 2.35
C ASN A 228 4.89 -13.17 2.24
N PHE A 229 3.68 -13.65 2.53
CA PHE A 229 3.25 -14.98 2.10
C PHE A 229 2.84 -14.99 0.62
N VAL A 230 2.11 -13.99 0.14
CA VAL A 230 1.76 -13.87 -1.29
C VAL A 230 3.00 -13.77 -2.17
N ALA A 231 4.04 -13.05 -1.73
CA ALA A 231 5.30 -12.91 -2.46
C ALA A 231 5.98 -14.27 -2.70
N GLN A 232 5.82 -15.25 -1.79
CA GLN A 232 6.34 -16.60 -1.99
C GLN A 232 5.56 -17.37 -3.05
N LEU A 233 4.25 -17.12 -3.20
CA LEU A 233 3.41 -17.76 -4.22
C LEU A 233 3.68 -17.22 -5.63
N PHE A 234 4.26 -16.02 -5.74
CA PHE A 234 4.52 -15.32 -7.01
C PHE A 234 6.01 -14.93 -7.14
N SER A 235 6.92 -15.74 -6.62
CA SER A 235 8.37 -15.43 -6.56
C SER A 235 9.00 -15.15 -7.92
N GLU A 236 8.44 -15.74 -8.99
CA GLU A 236 8.97 -15.59 -10.35
C GLU A 236 8.60 -14.26 -11.01
N VAL A 237 7.58 -13.56 -10.49
CA VAL A 237 7.00 -12.36 -11.12
C VAL A 237 6.94 -11.14 -10.19
N ILE A 238 7.30 -11.32 -8.91
CA ILE A 238 7.48 -10.26 -7.92
C ILE A 238 8.96 -10.12 -7.60
N THR A 239 9.50 -8.90 -7.74
CA THR A 239 10.92 -8.64 -7.46
C THR A 239 11.15 -7.32 -6.73
N GLU A 240 12.41 -7.05 -6.42
CA GLU A 240 12.85 -5.87 -5.70
C GLU A 240 12.99 -4.65 -6.60
N TYR A 241 12.51 -3.51 -6.09
CA TYR A 241 12.82 -2.18 -6.62
C TYR A 241 14.04 -1.61 -5.88
N MET A 242 15.12 -1.37 -6.62
CA MET A 242 16.47 -1.14 -6.09
C MET A 242 16.82 0.32 -5.75
N TYR A 243 15.95 1.29 -5.99
CA TYR A 243 16.26 2.71 -5.82
C TYR A 243 15.60 3.31 -4.59
N ASP A 244 16.39 3.80 -3.63
CA ASP A 244 15.87 4.40 -2.40
C ASP A 244 14.69 5.35 -2.59
N ILE A 245 13.73 5.26 -1.67
CA ILE A 245 12.70 6.27 -1.47
C ILE A 245 13.39 7.52 -0.91
N GLU A 246 13.15 8.68 -1.51
CA GLU A 246 13.59 9.95 -0.92
C GLU A 246 12.74 10.26 0.33
N GLU A 247 13.17 9.77 1.48
CA GLU A 247 12.56 10.17 2.75
C GLU A 247 12.76 11.69 2.96
N PRO A 248 11.73 12.43 3.40
CA PRO A 248 11.92 13.80 3.83
C PRO A 248 13.00 13.84 4.92
N LYS A 249 14.03 14.69 4.75
CA LYS A 249 15.22 14.83 5.63
C LYS A 249 14.92 15.07 7.13
N THR A 250 13.67 15.09 7.55
CA THR A 250 13.22 15.36 8.92
C THR A 250 12.87 14.11 9.75
N SER A 251 12.90 12.89 9.19
CA SER A 251 12.53 11.65 9.92
C SER A 251 13.69 10.90 10.58
N PHE A 252 14.92 10.98 10.04
CA PHE A 252 16.01 10.07 10.43
C PHE A 252 16.50 10.27 11.87
N LEU A 253 16.46 11.51 12.39
CA LEU A 253 17.00 11.82 13.73
C LEU A 253 16.06 11.49 14.91
N LYS A 254 14.78 11.16 14.68
CA LYS A 254 13.84 10.90 15.79
C LYS A 254 13.61 9.42 16.11
N ARG A 255 14.03 8.49 15.24
CA ARG A 255 13.87 7.05 15.48
C ARG A 255 15.10 6.37 16.09
N ILE A 256 16.28 6.99 15.99
CA ILE A 256 17.54 6.42 16.50
C ILE A 256 17.80 6.77 17.98
N PHE A 257 17.04 7.69 18.59
CA PHE A 257 17.25 8.13 19.99
C PHE A 257 16.05 7.95 20.93
N LYS A 258 15.19 6.95 20.69
CA LYS A 258 14.24 6.48 21.72
C LYS A 258 14.35 4.97 21.87
N LYS A 259 15.46 4.55 22.45
CA LYS A 259 15.50 3.39 23.34
C LYS A 259 15.23 3.90 24.75
#